data_AF-A0A924L4J5-F1
#
_entry.id   AF-A0A924L4J5-F1
#
_cell.length_a   1.000
_cell.length_b   1.000
_cell.length_c   1.000
_cell.angle_alpha   90.00
_cell.angle_beta   90.00
_cell.angle_gamma   90.00
#
_symmetry.space_group_name_H-M   'P 1'
#
loop_
_entity.id
_entity.type
_entity.pdbx_description
1 polymer ?
#
loop_
_entity_poly.entity_id
_entity_poly.type
_entity_poly.pdbx_seq_one_letter_code
_entity_poly.pdbx_strand_id
1 'polypeptide(L)'
;MVRSELELAKTEAKQEITKAGKGAGMFGGAAISGYFALLFLSLFVMYLLDNVMDVTWAALIVFVVWAAAAAVLALAGRKKFENVNPKLETTQKTLKEDVQWAKNQK
;
A
#
# COMPACT_ATOMS: atom_id res chain seq x y z
N MET A 1 10.13 0.41 40.59
CA MET A 1 10.18 -0.79 39.73
C MET A 1 9.16 -0.66 38.59
N VAL A 2 7.86 -0.52 38.88
CA VAL A 2 6.82 -0.33 37.83
C VAL A 2 7.01 0.92 36.95
N ARG A 3 7.41 2.05 37.54
CA ARG A 3 7.58 3.33 36.80
C ARG A 3 8.70 3.27 35.76
N SER A 4 9.79 2.59 36.08
CA SER A 4 10.94 2.39 35.20
C SER A 4 10.64 1.44 34.04
N GLU A 5 9.82 0.40 34.26
CA GLU A 5 9.34 -0.48 33.18
C GLU A 5 8.41 0.25 32.22
N LEU A 6 7.52 1.11 32.76
CA LEU A 6 6.67 1.98 31.95
C LEU A 6 7.48 2.98 31.12
N GLU A 7 8.55 3.57 31.67
CA GLU A 7 9.43 4.46 30.90
C GLU A 7 10.23 3.72 29.83
N LEU A 8 10.66 2.48 30.10
CA LEU A 8 11.31 1.61 29.13
C LEU A 8 10.35 1.25 27.99
N ALA A 9 9.16 0.75 28.31
CA ALA A 9 8.12 0.42 27.32
C ALA A 9 7.73 1.64 26.47
N LYS A 10 7.63 2.83 27.09
CA LYS A 10 7.36 4.07 26.36
C LYS A 10 8.50 4.45 25.41
N THR A 11 9.74 4.22 25.83
CA THR A 11 10.94 4.50 25.02
C THR A 11 11.05 3.52 23.85
N GLU A 12 10.86 2.23 24.10
CA GLU A 12 10.84 1.19 23.07
C GLU A 12 9.69 1.43 22.09
N ALA A 13 8.47 1.64 22.57
CA ALA A 13 7.34 1.99 21.72
C ALA A 13 7.61 3.23 20.86
N LYS A 14 8.23 4.28 21.43
CA LYS A 14 8.60 5.48 20.67
C LYS A 14 9.66 5.19 19.61
N GLN A 15 10.66 4.35 19.91
CA GLN A 15 11.69 3.94 18.95
C GLN A 15 11.08 3.10 17.81
N GLU A 16 10.20 2.16 18.13
CA GLU A 16 9.47 1.35 17.14
C GLU A 16 8.57 2.22 16.26
N ILE A 17 7.78 3.10 16.85
CA ILE A 17 6.93 4.06 16.11
C ILE A 17 7.80 4.95 15.21
N THR A 18 8.94 5.43 15.69
CA THR A 18 9.84 6.27 14.89
C THR A 18 10.45 5.50 13.73
N LYS A 19 10.85 4.24 13.95
CA LYS A 19 11.43 3.37 12.92
C LYS A 19 10.38 3.01 11.86
N ALA A 20 9.18 2.64 12.29
CA ALA A 20 8.04 2.39 11.43
C ALA A 20 7.63 3.66 10.65
N GLY A 21 7.59 4.81 11.32
CA GLY A 21 7.26 6.11 10.73
C GLY A 21 8.28 6.58 9.70
N LYS A 22 9.58 6.39 9.94
CA LYS A 22 10.64 6.66 8.94
C LYS A 22 10.48 5.75 7.72
N GLY A 23 10.26 4.45 7.94
CA GLY A 23 10.02 3.49 6.85
C GLY A 23 8.80 3.88 6.02
N ALA A 24 7.66 4.13 6.67
CA ALA A 24 6.43 4.58 6.02
C ALA A 24 6.61 5.90 5.27
N GLY A 25 7.34 6.86 5.86
CA GLY A 25 7.67 8.14 5.21
C GLY A 25 8.55 7.98 3.97
N MET A 26 9.56 7.12 4.02
CA MET A 26 10.42 6.81 2.87
C MET A 26 9.63 6.10 1.75
N PHE A 27 8.75 5.15 2.09
CA PHE A 27 7.87 4.51 1.11
C PHE A 27 6.85 5.49 0.51
N GLY A 28 6.30 6.40 1.31
CA GLY A 28 5.43 7.47 0.84
C GLY A 28 6.15 8.41 -0.14
N GLY A 29 7.37 8.84 0.23
CA GLY A 29 8.23 9.62 -0.65
C GLY A 29 8.56 8.89 -1.95
N ALA A 30 8.94 7.61 -1.87
CA ALA A 30 9.23 6.78 -3.04
C ALA A 30 8.01 6.60 -3.95
N ALA A 31 6.80 6.47 -3.39
CA ALA A 31 5.57 6.38 -4.17
C ALA A 31 5.30 7.67 -4.95
N ILE A 32 5.44 8.83 -4.31
CA ILE A 32 5.24 10.13 -4.95
C ILE A 32 6.33 10.38 -6.01
N SER A 33 7.60 10.19 -5.66
CA SER A 33 8.71 10.34 -6.60
C SER A 33 8.60 9.37 -7.78
N GLY A 34 8.20 8.12 -7.52
CA GLY A 34 7.93 7.13 -8.57
C GLY A 34 6.79 7.56 -9.49
N TYR A 35 5.70 8.09 -8.95
CA TYR A 35 4.59 8.64 -9.74
C TYR A 35 5.04 9.77 -10.67
N PHE A 36 5.82 10.74 -10.15
CA PHE A 36 6.35 11.82 -10.98
C PHE A 36 7.35 11.32 -12.04
N ALA A 37 8.22 10.37 -11.69
CA ALA A 37 9.14 9.77 -12.65
C ALA A 37 8.38 9.10 -13.80
N LEU A 38 7.30 8.38 -13.51
CA LEU A 38 6.44 7.76 -14.50
C LEU A 38 5.69 8.78 -15.36
N LEU A 39 5.25 9.89 -14.77
CA LEU A 39 4.62 11.00 -15.50
C LEU A 39 5.61 11.64 -16.48
N PHE A 40 6.82 11.97 -16.03
CA PHE A 40 7.85 12.53 -16.92
C PHE A 40 8.31 11.54 -17.99
N LEU A 41 8.42 10.26 -17.65
CA LEU A 41 8.70 9.20 -18.63
C LEU A 41 7.62 9.13 -19.71
N SER A 42 6.35 9.28 -19.32
CA SER A 42 5.22 9.26 -20.27
C SER A 42 5.29 10.43 -21.24
N LEU A 43 5.57 11.65 -20.74
CA LEU A 43 5.79 12.82 -21.58
C LEU A 43 6.99 12.62 -22.50
N PHE A 44 8.10 12.12 -21.96
CA PHE A 44 9.30 11.84 -22.75
C PHE A 44 9.01 10.86 -23.89
N VAL A 45 8.32 9.74 -23.63
CA VAL A 45 7.96 8.77 -24.67
C VAL A 45 7.01 9.38 -25.71
N MET A 46 6.03 10.18 -25.26
CA MET A 46 5.09 10.87 -26.14
C MET A 46 5.81 11.83 -27.10
N TYR A 47 6.70 12.69 -26.58
CA TYR A 47 7.51 13.60 -27.41
C TYR A 47 8.57 12.87 -28.23
N LEU A 48 9.10 11.75 -27.75
CA LEU A 48 10.03 10.93 -28.52
C LEU A 48 9.34 10.35 -29.75
N LEU A 49 8.13 9.81 -29.59
CA LEU A 49 7.30 9.30 -30.68
C LEU A 49 6.80 10.42 -31.60
N ASP A 50 6.58 11.63 -31.08
CA ASP A 50 6.17 12.79 -31.90
C ASP A 50 7.15 13.10 -33.05
N ASN A 51 8.44 12.76 -32.89
CA ASN A 51 9.43 12.90 -33.97
C ASN A 51 9.17 11.99 -35.18
N VAL A 52 8.38 10.93 -35.01
CA VAL A 52 8.12 9.91 -36.05
C VAL A 52 6.65 9.74 -36.40
N MET A 53 5.73 10.25 -35.58
CA MET A 53 4.28 10.21 -35.82
C MET A 53 3.57 11.38 -35.14
N ASP A 54 2.34 11.69 -35.54
CA ASP A 54 1.54 12.72 -34.87
C ASP A 54 1.34 12.42 -33.38
N VAL A 55 1.49 13.46 -32.55
CA VAL A 55 1.33 13.42 -31.09
C VAL A 55 0.08 12.71 -30.60
N THR A 56 -1.03 12.73 -31.36
CA THR A 56 -2.29 12.05 -31.00
C THR A 56 -2.10 10.53 -30.99
N TRP A 57 -1.39 9.99 -31.99
CA TRP A 57 -1.08 8.56 -32.06
C TRP A 57 -0.04 8.16 -31.01
N ALA A 58 0.94 9.03 -30.75
CA ALA A 58 1.90 8.83 -29.68
C ALA A 58 1.21 8.73 -28.31
N ALA A 59 0.27 9.63 -28.02
CA ALA A 59 -0.50 9.63 -26.79
C ALA A 59 -1.35 8.36 -26.62
N LEU A 60 -1.97 7.86 -27.71
CA LEU A 60 -2.72 6.60 -27.69
C LEU A 60 -1.82 5.41 -27.35
N ILE A 61 -0.61 5.34 -27.91
CA ILE A 61 0.34 4.25 -27.61
C ILE A 61 0.73 4.29 -26.13
N VAL A 62 1.08 5.48 -25.61
CA VAL A 62 1.44 5.65 -24.19
C VAL A 62 0.26 5.25 -23.28
N PHE A 63 -0.97 5.62 -23.65
CA PHE A 63 -2.17 5.20 -22.92
C PHE A 63 -2.33 3.68 -22.88
N VAL A 64 -2.16 2.99 -24.02
CA VAL A 64 -2.28 1.52 -24.09
C VAL A 64 -1.23 0.84 -23.21
N VAL A 65 0.00 1.35 -23.18
CA VAL A 65 1.07 0.83 -22.31
C VAL A 65 0.67 0.97 -20.82
N TRP A 66 0.14 2.13 -20.43
CA TRP A 66 -0.35 2.34 -19.06
C TRP A 66 -1.56 1.49 -18.70
N ALA A 67 -2.50 1.33 -19.62
CA ALA A 67 -3.66 0.47 -19.42
C ALA A 67 -3.25 -0.99 -19.21
N ALA A 68 -2.28 -1.47 -19.99
CA ALA A 68 -1.71 -2.81 -19.82
C ALA A 68 -1.00 -2.96 -18.46
N ALA A 69 -0.16 -2.00 -18.08
CA ALA A 69 0.51 -2.00 -16.78
C ALA A 69 -0.50 -1.99 -15.61
N ALA A 70 -1.54 -1.15 -15.69
CA ALA A 70 -2.61 -1.08 -14.70
C ALA A 70 -3.38 -2.40 -14.60
N ALA A 71 -3.71 -3.04 -15.72
CA ALA A 71 -4.37 -4.34 -15.73
C ALA A 71 -3.51 -5.41 -15.03
N VAL A 72 -2.21 -5.47 -15.34
CA VAL A 72 -1.29 -6.41 -14.68
C VAL A 72 -1.21 -6.15 -13.18
N LEU A 73 -1.07 -4.89 -12.75
CA LEU A 73 -1.02 -4.53 -11.33
C LEU A 73 -2.33 -4.85 -10.61
N ALA A 74 -3.48 -4.59 -11.23
CA ALA A 74 -4.79 -4.91 -10.67
C ALA A 74 -4.98 -6.42 -10.49
N LEU A 75 -4.56 -7.23 -11.48
CA LEU A 75 -4.61 -8.69 -11.40
C LEU A 75 -3.64 -9.24 -10.35
N ALA A 76 -2.41 -8.72 -10.31
CA ALA A 76 -1.42 -9.11 -9.30
C ALA A 76 -1.88 -8.73 -7.88
N GLY A 77 -2.48 -7.55 -7.72
CA GLY A 77 -3.08 -7.08 -6.48
C GLY A 77 -4.23 -7.99 -6.04
N ARG A 78 -5.18 -8.27 -6.94
CA ARG A 78 -6.28 -9.22 -6.67
C ARG A 78 -5.78 -10.59 -6.23
N LYS A 79 -4.79 -11.16 -6.94
CA LYS A 79 -4.20 -12.44 -6.58
C LYS A 79 -3.54 -12.41 -5.20
N LYS A 80 -2.90 -11.30 -4.81
CA LYS A 80 -2.36 -11.14 -3.46
C LYS A 80 -3.48 -11.06 -2.41
N PHE A 81 -4.57 -10.35 -2.67
CA PHE A 81 -5.72 -10.29 -1.76
C PHE A 81 -6.49 -11.61 -1.65
N GLU A 82 -6.66 -12.37 -2.72
CA GLU A 82 -7.30 -13.69 -2.68
C GLU A 82 -6.50 -14.71 -1.85
N ASN A 83 -5.17 -14.61 -1.85
CA ASN A 83 -4.31 -15.46 -1.02
C ASN A 83 -4.22 -15.00 0.44
N VAL A 84 -4.63 -13.76 0.74
CA VAL A 84 -4.76 -13.28 2.12
C VAL A 84 -6.15 -13.69 2.59
N ASN A 85 -6.31 -14.96 2.95
CA ASN A 85 -7.55 -15.51 3.49
C ASN A 85 -7.98 -14.67 4.71
N PRO A 86 -9.02 -13.82 4.62
CA PRO A 86 -9.53 -13.06 5.77
C PRO A 86 -10.41 -13.95 6.66
N LYS A 87 -10.20 -15.28 6.64
CA LYS A 87 -10.67 -16.16 7.69
C LYS A 87 -9.74 -16.00 8.87
N LEU A 88 -9.88 -14.87 9.56
CA LEU A 88 -9.54 -14.75 10.96
C LEU A 88 -10.49 -15.67 11.74
N GLU A 89 -10.33 -16.99 11.65
CA GLU A 89 -11.08 -17.95 12.47
C GLU A 89 -10.87 -17.63 13.96
N THR A 90 -9.68 -17.13 14.31
CA THR A 90 -9.35 -16.64 15.65
C THR A 90 -10.15 -15.40 16.02
N THR A 91 -10.18 -14.32 15.22
CA THR A 91 -10.91 -13.10 15.58
C THR A 91 -12.42 -13.32 15.63
N GLN A 92 -12.97 -14.19 14.77
CA GLN A 92 -14.39 -14.53 14.86
C GLN A 92 -14.71 -15.41 16.07
N LYS A 93 -13.79 -16.27 16.53
CA LYS A 93 -13.96 -17.03 17.77
C LYS A 93 -13.91 -16.13 19.00
N THR A 94 -12.90 -15.26 19.11
CA THR A 94 -12.76 -14.35 20.26
C THR A 94 -13.97 -13.41 20.37
N LEU A 95 -14.43 -12.85 19.24
CA LEU A 95 -15.62 -12.00 19.23
C LEU A 95 -16.91 -12.77 19.59
N LYS A 96 -17.03 -14.05 19.21
CA LYS A 96 -18.18 -14.89 19.60
C LYS A 96 -18.14 -15.25 21.09
N GLU A 97 -16.96 -15.53 21.63
CA GLU A 97 -16.75 -15.80 23.06
C GLU A 97 -17.03 -14.56 23.92
N ASP A 98 -16.57 -13.39 23.50
CA ASP A 98 -16.82 -12.11 24.19
C ASP A 98 -18.32 -11.75 24.22
N VAL A 99 -19.02 -11.96 23.10
CA VAL A 99 -20.47 -11.75 23.02
C VAL A 99 -21.22 -12.78 23.87
N GLN A 100 -20.77 -14.03 23.93
CA GLN A 100 -21.37 -15.05 24.80
C GLN A 100 -21.16 -14.75 26.29
N TRP A 101 -19.96 -14.30 26.69
CA TRP A 101 -19.67 -13.93 28.07
C TRP A 101 -20.55 -12.76 28.53
N ALA A 102 -20.68 -11.71 27.70
CA ALA A 102 -21.53 -10.56 28.01
C ALA A 102 -23.03 -10.91 28.09
N LYS A 103 -23.48 -11.94 27.35
CA LYS A 103 -24.87 -12.38 27.33
C LYS A 103 -25.24 -13.26 28.54
N ASN A 104 -24.27 -13.99 29.09
CA ASN A 104 -24.43 -14.80 30.31
C ASN A 104 -24.29 -14.01 31.62
N GLN A 105 -23.91 -12.73 31.55
CA GLN A 105 -23.73 -11.86 32.71
C GLN A 105 -24.97 -10.99 33.01
N LYS A 106 -26.11 -11.24 32.35
CA LYS A 106 -27.44 -10.70 32.67
C LYS A 106 -28.34 -11.81 33.19
#